data_AF-A0AAU4F596-F1
#
_entry.id   AF-A0AAU4F596-F1
#
_cell.length_a   1.000
_cell.length_b   1.000
_cell.length_c   1.000
_cell.angle_alpha   90.00
_cell.angle_beta   90.00
_cell.angle_gamma   90.00
#
_symmetry.space_group_name_H-M   'P 1'
#
loop_
_entity.id
_entity.type
_entity.pdbx_description
1 polymer ?
#
loop_
_entity_poly.entity_id
_entity_poly.type
_entity_poly.pdbx_seq_one_letter_code
_entity_poly.pdbx_strand_id
1 'polypeptide(L)'
;MARAATSGRRHFTLTAGTIDADAVEFFGNGFCWFLAGAVHSMTGWDLVDIRRRSPGDGAFVPCHVAVMTPAGKILDIFGHRSVEQVRGLYLARDDVADIRMRTVRGSDFAADILQAGEDTRGDTRWWEKEFDNHARQSVLLHFARLILARSGYRDRIRPEAQPPQPAPSTPTTGGTPMATNAELAGQLEEMSHGEHIQGAASGLTHADTELGLLAQQAATALSEGESAQAVGGAIQNARSGIADLTRLLVTVQKALEDAAAKMRQV
;
A
#
# COMPACT_ATOMS: atom_id res chain seq x y z
N MET A 1 -2.07 -0.90 14.53
CA MET A 1 -3.30 -0.42 13.85
C MET A 1 -2.94 0.70 12.89
N ALA A 2 -3.18 0.53 11.59
CA ALA A 2 -3.04 1.60 10.61
C ALA A 2 -4.11 2.67 10.87
N ARG A 3 -3.74 3.94 10.83
CA ARG A 3 -4.68 5.06 10.98
C ARG A 3 -5.54 5.15 9.71
N ALA A 4 -6.83 5.50 9.85
CA ALA A 4 -7.66 5.77 8.68
C ALA A 4 -7.02 6.89 7.84
N ALA A 5 -7.12 6.77 6.52
CA ALA A 5 -6.68 7.78 5.58
C ALA A 5 -7.24 9.16 5.96
N THR A 6 -6.47 10.23 5.74
CA THR A 6 -6.96 11.59 6.08
C THR A 6 -8.19 11.95 5.26
N SER A 7 -8.32 11.42 4.04
CA SER A 7 -9.50 11.55 3.18
C SER A 7 -10.67 10.63 3.56
N GLY A 8 -10.51 9.70 4.51
CA GLY A 8 -11.47 8.63 4.76
C GLY A 8 -11.52 7.54 3.68
N ARG A 9 -10.70 7.65 2.61
CA ARG A 9 -10.60 6.61 1.57
C ARG A 9 -10.07 5.30 2.14
N ARG A 10 -10.56 4.20 1.57
CA ARG A 10 -10.13 2.83 1.89
C ARG A 10 -9.35 2.16 0.76
N HIS A 11 -9.40 2.73 -0.44
CA HIS A 11 -8.76 2.18 -1.63
C HIS A 11 -7.79 3.21 -2.21
N PHE A 12 -6.60 2.72 -2.59
CA PHE A 12 -5.51 3.48 -3.14
C PHE A 12 -4.98 2.77 -4.37
N THR A 13 -4.65 3.52 -5.41
CA THR A 13 -4.00 3.02 -6.62
C THR A 13 -2.54 3.45 -6.59
N LEU A 14 -1.64 2.48 -6.39
CA LEU A 14 -0.20 2.74 -6.37
C LEU A 14 0.37 2.66 -7.79
N THR A 15 0.74 3.80 -8.35
CA THR A 15 1.35 3.87 -9.68
C THR A 15 2.81 3.43 -9.64
N ALA A 16 3.14 2.38 -10.40
CA ALA A 16 4.51 1.90 -10.47
C ALA A 16 5.47 3.00 -10.97
N GLY A 17 6.50 3.29 -10.17
CA GLY A 17 7.57 4.21 -10.57
C GLY A 17 7.30 5.67 -10.18
N THR A 18 6.12 5.96 -9.64
CA THR A 18 5.69 7.32 -9.30
C THR A 18 5.32 7.41 -7.82
N ILE A 19 5.77 8.46 -7.15
CA ILE A 19 5.28 8.84 -5.81
C ILE A 19 4.23 9.93 -6.04
N ASP A 20 2.99 9.50 -6.22
CA ASP A 20 1.80 10.35 -6.42
C ASP A 20 1.04 10.57 -5.09
N ALA A 21 -0.11 11.25 -5.17
CA ALA A 21 -0.94 11.55 -4.00
C ALA A 21 -1.43 10.30 -3.28
N ASP A 22 -1.75 9.22 -4.00
CA ASP A 22 -2.21 7.96 -3.42
C ASP A 22 -1.08 7.26 -2.67
N ALA A 23 0.13 7.22 -3.24
CA ALA A 23 1.31 6.71 -2.53
C ALA A 23 1.63 7.52 -1.28
N VAL A 24 1.58 8.85 -1.38
CA VAL A 24 1.79 9.75 -0.24
C VAL A 24 0.75 9.53 0.84
N GLU A 25 -0.53 9.39 0.50
CA GLU A 25 -1.58 9.16 1.48
C GLU A 25 -1.46 7.78 2.14
N PHE A 26 -1.22 6.73 1.34
CA PHE A 26 -1.09 5.35 1.80
C PHE A 26 0.10 5.18 2.76
N PHE A 27 1.30 5.57 2.32
CA PHE A 27 2.51 5.42 3.12
C PHE A 27 2.68 6.51 4.17
N GLY A 28 2.13 7.70 3.97
CA GLY A 28 2.25 8.82 4.91
C GLY A 28 1.35 8.68 6.14
N ASN A 29 0.23 7.94 6.05
CA ASN A 29 -0.76 7.86 7.14
C ASN A 29 -0.96 6.46 7.73
N GLY A 30 -0.75 5.39 6.95
CA GLY A 30 -1.07 4.02 7.37
C GLY A 30 0.12 3.07 7.45
N PHE A 31 1.02 3.16 6.47
CA PHE A 31 2.07 2.16 6.25
C PHE A 31 3.50 2.72 6.41
N CYS A 32 3.65 3.84 7.12
CA CYS A 32 4.92 4.55 7.26
C CYS A 32 6.02 3.70 7.93
N TRP A 33 5.70 2.94 8.99
CA TRP A 33 6.68 2.10 9.67
C TRP A 33 7.21 0.97 8.77
N PHE A 34 6.40 0.45 7.85
CA PHE A 34 6.80 -0.65 6.97
C PHE A 34 7.71 -0.12 5.87
N LEU A 35 7.33 1.03 5.31
CA LEU A 35 8.15 1.71 4.33
C LEU A 35 9.48 2.15 4.93
N ALA A 36 9.47 2.71 6.14
CA ALA A 36 10.68 3.09 6.86
C ALA A 36 11.54 1.85 7.18
N GLY A 37 10.94 0.74 7.58
CA GLY A 37 11.62 -0.56 7.75
C GLY A 37 12.27 -1.06 6.46
N ALA A 38 11.60 -0.94 5.32
CA ALA A 38 12.17 -1.27 4.01
C ALA A 38 13.32 -0.35 3.62
N VAL A 39 13.24 0.95 3.92
CA VAL A 39 14.37 1.88 3.69
C VAL A 39 15.53 1.53 4.64
N HIS A 40 15.26 1.21 5.90
CA HIS A 40 16.26 0.76 6.86
C HIS A 40 16.95 -0.53 6.39
N SER A 41 16.23 -1.55 5.94
CA SER A 41 16.85 -2.80 5.49
C SER A 41 17.80 -2.58 4.30
N MET A 42 17.48 -1.63 3.42
CA MET A 42 18.32 -1.25 2.28
C MET A 42 19.56 -0.43 2.65
N THR A 43 19.51 0.36 3.71
CA THR A 43 20.53 1.40 3.99
C THR A 43 21.28 1.19 5.30
N GLY A 44 20.67 0.51 6.26
CA GLY A 44 21.12 0.40 7.64
C GLY A 44 20.84 1.62 8.51
N TRP A 45 20.13 2.63 8.01
CA TRP A 45 19.93 3.88 8.74
C TRP A 45 18.96 3.73 9.89
N ASP A 46 19.20 4.45 10.98
CA ASP A 46 18.34 4.38 12.15
C ASP A 46 16.94 4.92 11.84
N LEU A 47 15.95 4.40 12.56
CA LEU A 47 14.56 4.79 12.44
C LEU A 47 14.26 5.97 13.37
N VAL A 48 13.36 6.85 12.95
CA VAL A 48 12.88 7.97 13.75
C VAL A 48 11.41 7.71 14.06
N ASP A 49 11.12 7.42 15.32
CA ASP A 49 9.76 7.35 15.85
C ASP A 49 9.27 8.75 16.18
N ILE A 50 8.14 9.14 15.60
CA ILE A 50 7.51 10.45 15.81
C ILE A 50 6.21 10.22 16.56
N ARG A 51 6.14 10.81 17.75
CA ARG A 51 4.95 10.77 18.61
C ARG A 51 4.36 12.15 18.80
N ARG A 52 3.04 12.21 18.79
CA ARG A 52 2.29 13.42 19.09
C ARG A 52 1.59 13.30 20.43
N ARG A 53 1.47 14.41 21.14
CA ARG A 53 0.66 14.47 22.34
C ARG A 53 -0.82 14.55 21.97
N SER A 54 -1.60 13.55 22.38
CA SER A 54 -3.04 13.50 22.10
C SER A 54 -3.76 14.60 22.89
N PRO A 55 -4.74 15.30 22.27
CA PRO A 55 -5.65 16.17 23.01
C PRO A 55 -6.44 15.36 24.05
N GLY A 56 -6.61 15.92 25.25
CA GLY A 56 -7.37 15.29 26.34
C GLY A 56 -6.51 14.58 27.38
N ASP A 57 -6.01 13.38 27.09
CA ASP A 57 -5.25 12.56 28.06
C ASP A 57 -3.78 13.00 28.23
N GLY A 58 -3.28 13.82 27.30
CA GLY A 58 -1.90 14.29 27.29
C GLY A 58 -0.86 13.20 27.03
N ALA A 59 -1.26 12.00 26.59
CA ALA A 59 -0.37 10.89 26.28
C ALA A 59 0.30 11.07 24.92
N PHE A 60 1.53 10.54 24.78
CA PHE A 60 2.23 10.51 23.51
C PHE A 60 1.87 9.26 22.72
N VAL A 61 1.19 9.45 21.59
CA VAL A 61 0.79 8.38 20.68
C VAL A 61 1.69 8.36 19.44
N PRO A 62 2.08 7.18 18.93
CA PRO A 62 2.78 7.08 17.65
C PRO A 62 1.97 7.74 16.54
N CYS A 63 2.63 8.50 15.67
CA CYS A 63 1.96 9.14 14.55
C CYS A 63 2.68 8.97 13.22
N HIS A 64 4.01 8.77 13.23
CA HIS A 64 4.77 8.53 12.00
C HIS A 64 6.12 7.90 12.29
N VAL A 65 6.68 7.23 11.29
CA VAL A 65 8.01 6.62 11.35
C VAL A 65 8.73 6.92 10.04
N ALA A 66 10.00 7.27 10.15
CA ALA A 66 10.87 7.62 9.03
C ALA A 66 12.29 7.07 9.29
N VAL A 67 13.24 7.32 8.39
CA VAL A 67 14.67 7.04 8.64
C VAL A 67 15.47 8.32 8.87
N MET A 68 16.52 8.25 9.68
CA MET A 68 17.51 9.30 9.88
C MET A 68 18.67 9.08 8.91
N THR A 69 18.83 9.98 7.95
CA THR A 69 19.97 9.98 7.02
C THR A 69 21.28 10.27 7.77
N PRO A 70 22.45 9.89 7.21
CA PRO A 70 23.75 10.23 7.79
C PRO A 70 24.01 11.74 7.94
N ALA A 71 23.29 12.57 7.17
CA ALA A 71 23.34 14.01 7.25
C ALA A 71 22.44 14.61 8.36
N GLY A 72 21.82 13.77 9.21
CA GLY A 72 20.91 14.21 10.27
C GLY A 72 19.57 14.74 9.76
N LYS A 73 19.18 14.39 8.52
CA LYS A 73 17.86 14.69 7.95
C LYS A 73 16.92 13.50 8.08
N ILE A 74 15.63 13.78 8.23
CA ILE A 74 14.57 12.80 8.19
C ILE A 74 14.18 12.55 6.73
N LEU A 75 14.11 11.27 6.34
CA LEU A 75 13.67 10.84 5.01
C LEU A 75 12.47 9.90 5.13
N ASP A 76 11.41 10.21 4.38
CA ASP A 76 10.21 9.39 4.23
C ASP A 76 9.57 9.57 2.85
N ILE A 77 8.30 9.16 2.68
CA ILE A 77 7.55 9.30 1.42
C ILE A 77 7.41 10.75 0.94
N PHE A 78 7.53 11.72 1.84
CA PHE A 78 7.44 13.13 1.51
C PHE A 78 8.80 13.78 1.18
N GLY A 79 9.89 13.00 1.19
CA GLY A 79 11.24 13.46 0.87
C GLY A 79 12.07 13.89 2.07
N HIS A 80 13.09 14.72 1.82
CA HIS A 80 14.06 15.15 2.84
C HIS A 80 13.55 16.32 3.64
N ARG A 81 13.63 16.22 4.96
CA ARG A 81 13.31 17.33 5.86
C ARG A 81 14.28 17.40 7.03
N SER A 82 14.51 18.61 7.53
CA SER A 82 15.15 18.76 8.84
C SER A 82 14.19 18.34 9.95
N VAL A 83 14.75 18.06 11.13
CA VAL A 83 13.97 17.75 12.34
C VAL A 83 13.00 18.90 12.66
N GLU A 84 13.43 20.15 12.49
CA GLU A 84 12.63 21.35 12.73
C GLU A 84 11.48 21.48 11.74
N GLN A 85 11.72 21.20 10.45
CA GLN A 85 10.67 21.21 9.43
C GLN A 85 9.59 20.17 9.73
N VAL A 86 9.99 18.94 10.12
CA VAL A 86 9.04 17.90 10.52
C VAL A 86 8.27 18.33 11.76
N ARG A 87 8.95 18.85 12.79
CA ARG A 87 8.30 19.37 14.00
C ARG A 87 7.27 20.46 13.65
N GLY A 88 7.64 21.43 12.81
CA GLY A 88 6.77 22.51 12.39
C GLY A 88 5.51 22.02 11.67
N LEU A 89 5.64 21.04 10.76
CA LEU A 89 4.50 20.45 10.05
C LEU A 89 3.49 19.79 10.99
N TYR A 90 3.94 19.10 12.03
CA TYR A 90 3.04 18.48 12.99
C TYR A 90 2.42 19.49 13.96
N LEU A 91 3.20 20.47 14.45
CA LEU A 91 2.71 21.52 15.36
C LEU A 91 1.77 22.50 14.66
N ALA A 92 1.79 22.61 13.34
CA ALA A 92 0.84 23.41 12.57
C ALA A 92 -0.58 22.81 12.53
N ARG A 93 -0.81 21.62 13.09
CA ARG A 93 -2.12 20.98 13.18
C ARG A 93 -2.79 21.39 14.49
N ASP A 94 -4.04 21.86 14.42
CA ASP A 94 -4.80 22.31 15.58
C ASP A 94 -4.98 21.22 16.66
N ASP A 95 -4.87 19.94 16.29
CA ASP A 95 -5.01 18.79 17.17
C ASP A 95 -3.69 18.29 17.79
N VAL A 96 -2.60 19.06 17.69
CA VAL A 96 -1.27 18.66 18.17
C VAL A 96 -0.68 19.71 19.12
N ALA A 97 -0.61 19.38 20.40
CA ALA A 97 -0.04 20.27 21.42
C ALA A 97 1.49 20.16 21.57
N ASP A 98 2.06 18.97 21.30
CA ASP A 98 3.50 18.72 21.39
C ASP A 98 3.91 17.52 20.52
N ILE A 99 5.18 17.49 20.13
CA ILE A 99 5.81 16.44 19.32
C ILE A 99 7.13 16.00 19.96
N ARG A 100 7.27 14.69 20.09
CA ARG A 100 8.52 14.02 20.45
C ARG A 100 9.02 13.18 19.30
N MET A 101 10.33 13.23 19.10
CA MET A 101 11.02 12.41 18.12
C MET A 101 12.11 11.64 18.84
N ARG A 102 12.21 10.35 18.55
CA ARG A 102 13.24 9.48 19.09
C ARG A 102 13.88 8.71 17.95
N THR A 103 15.20 8.83 17.81
CA THR A 103 15.97 7.94 16.95
C THR A 103 16.17 6.61 17.67
N VAL A 104 15.88 5.51 16.97
CA VAL A 104 15.98 4.14 17.46
C VAL A 104 16.79 3.35 16.46
N ARG A 105 17.71 2.52 16.94
CA ARG A 105 18.43 1.60 16.07
C ARG A 105 17.43 0.73 15.33
N GLY A 106 17.53 0.65 14.00
CA GLY A 106 16.48 0.00 13.22
C GLY A 106 16.29 -1.49 13.55
N SER A 107 17.37 -2.16 13.99
CA SER A 107 17.37 -3.55 14.47
C SER A 107 16.65 -3.76 15.81
N ASP A 108 16.42 -2.69 16.56
CA ASP A 108 15.82 -2.73 17.90
C ASP A 108 14.39 -2.16 17.88
N PHE A 109 13.94 -1.65 16.72
CA PHE A 109 12.67 -0.95 16.57
C PHE A 109 11.46 -1.83 16.88
N ALA A 110 11.46 -3.09 16.43
CA ALA A 110 10.36 -4.01 16.70
C ALA A 110 10.17 -4.21 18.22
N ALA A 111 11.25 -4.41 18.97
CA ALA A 111 11.21 -4.52 20.42
C ALA A 111 10.85 -3.20 21.11
N ASP A 112 11.54 -2.11 20.77
CA ASP A 112 11.46 -0.85 21.53
C ASP A 112 10.26 0.03 21.18
N ILE A 113 9.65 -0.18 20.02
CA ILE A 113 8.53 0.63 19.51
C ILE A 113 7.28 -0.21 19.32
N LEU A 114 7.39 -1.35 18.63
CA LEU A 114 6.23 -2.21 18.35
C LEU A 114 5.91 -3.16 19.50
N GLN A 115 6.79 -3.27 20.50
CA GLN A 115 6.66 -4.21 21.63
C GLN A 115 6.55 -5.66 21.16
N ALA A 116 7.15 -5.98 20.00
CA ALA A 116 7.41 -7.36 19.63
C ALA A 116 8.48 -7.91 20.59
N GLY A 117 8.45 -9.19 20.95
CA GLY A 117 9.31 -9.75 22.00
C GLY A 117 10.81 -9.42 21.87
N GLU A 118 11.56 -9.60 22.97
CA GLU A 118 13.01 -9.35 23.02
C GLU A 118 13.81 -10.17 21.97
N ASP A 119 13.25 -11.29 21.50
CA ASP A 119 13.79 -12.12 20.43
C ASP A 119 13.80 -11.44 19.05
N THR A 120 13.12 -10.30 18.91
CA THR A 120 13.13 -9.48 17.69
C THR A 120 14.29 -8.49 17.60
N ARG A 121 15.08 -8.32 18.68
CA ARG A 121 16.27 -7.46 18.66
C ARG A 121 17.32 -8.01 17.70
N GLY A 122 17.97 -7.11 16.95
CA GLY A 122 18.94 -7.48 15.93
C GLY A 122 18.33 -7.78 14.56
N ASP A 123 17.02 -7.95 14.45
CA ASP A 123 16.35 -8.23 13.18
C ASP A 123 16.23 -6.95 12.35
N THR A 124 16.96 -6.87 11.23
CA THR A 124 16.88 -5.71 10.30
C THR A 124 15.76 -5.82 9.28
N ARG A 125 15.04 -6.95 9.26
CA ARG A 125 13.96 -7.28 8.33
C ARG A 125 12.68 -7.66 9.09
N TRP A 126 12.52 -7.17 10.33
CA TRP A 126 11.33 -7.41 11.18
C TRP A 126 10.01 -7.13 10.44
N TRP A 127 10.01 -6.12 9.57
CA TRP A 127 8.85 -5.68 8.80
C TRP A 127 8.35 -6.74 7.81
N GLU A 128 9.20 -7.68 7.39
CA GLU A 128 8.83 -8.74 6.43
C GLU A 128 7.94 -9.80 7.07
N LYS A 129 8.19 -10.14 8.33
CA LYS A 129 7.40 -11.14 9.07
C LYS A 129 5.97 -10.67 9.30
N GLU A 130 5.80 -9.36 9.53
CA GLU A 130 4.51 -8.70 9.71
C GLU A 130 3.76 -8.46 8.39
N PHE A 131 4.45 -8.59 7.24
CA PHE A 131 3.88 -8.49 5.90
C PHE A 131 3.96 -9.87 5.23
N ASP A 132 3.01 -10.73 5.55
CA ASP A 132 2.90 -12.15 5.12
C ASP A 132 2.80 -12.38 3.60
N ASN A 133 2.90 -11.33 2.78
CA ASN A 133 2.67 -11.37 1.35
C ASN A 133 3.84 -10.77 0.57
N HIS A 134 4.55 -11.61 -0.18
CA HIS A 134 5.70 -11.21 -1.01
C HIS A 134 5.38 -10.13 -2.05
N ALA A 135 4.17 -10.11 -2.61
CA ALA A 135 3.77 -9.06 -3.54
C ALA A 135 3.72 -7.70 -2.83
N ARG A 136 3.16 -7.66 -1.61
CA ARG A 136 3.13 -6.44 -0.80
C ARG A 136 4.52 -6.01 -0.32
N GLN A 137 5.37 -6.95 0.06
CA GLN A 137 6.78 -6.68 0.37
C GLN A 137 7.50 -6.06 -0.84
N SER A 138 7.25 -6.59 -2.04
CA SER A 138 7.84 -6.06 -3.28
C SER A 138 7.41 -4.62 -3.56
N VAL A 139 6.15 -4.26 -3.26
CA VAL A 139 5.67 -2.88 -3.34
C VAL A 139 6.42 -1.96 -2.36
N LEU A 140 6.62 -2.39 -1.10
CA LEU A 140 7.39 -1.61 -0.12
C LEU A 140 8.84 -1.38 -0.58
N LEU A 141 9.50 -2.44 -1.03
CA LEU A 141 10.87 -2.37 -1.56
C LEU A 141 10.95 -1.46 -2.79
N HIS A 142 9.96 -1.53 -3.68
CA HIS A 142 9.88 -0.66 -4.86
C HIS A 142 9.82 0.82 -4.47
N PHE A 143 8.90 1.19 -3.57
CA PHE A 143 8.76 2.58 -3.12
C PHE A 143 9.96 3.06 -2.28
N ALA A 144 10.57 2.19 -1.47
CA ALA A 144 11.83 2.50 -0.78
C ALA A 144 12.94 2.89 -1.76
N ARG A 145 13.11 2.13 -2.86
CA ARG A 145 14.06 2.46 -3.94
C ARG A 145 13.73 3.77 -4.63
N LEU A 146 12.45 4.04 -4.90
CA LEU A 146 12.03 5.32 -5.51
C LEU A 146 12.36 6.51 -4.61
N ILE A 147 12.09 6.39 -3.31
CA ILE A 147 12.43 7.42 -2.32
C ILE A 147 13.93 7.67 -2.31
N LEU A 148 14.75 6.61 -2.19
CA LEU A 148 16.21 6.72 -2.18
C LEU A 148 16.75 7.30 -3.50
N ALA A 149 16.23 6.87 -4.65
CA ALA A 149 16.66 7.38 -5.95
C ALA A 149 16.32 8.86 -6.14
N ARG A 150 15.09 9.28 -5.85
CA ARG A 150 14.64 10.68 -5.94
C ARG A 150 15.41 11.61 -4.99
N SER A 151 15.91 11.03 -3.91
CA SER A 151 16.66 11.68 -2.84
C SER A 151 18.18 11.75 -3.07
N GLY A 152 18.69 11.15 -4.15
CA GLY A 152 20.12 11.13 -4.45
C GLY A 152 20.92 10.10 -3.64
N TYR A 153 20.28 9.04 -3.14
CA TYR A 153 20.89 7.98 -2.33
C TYR A 153 20.86 6.61 -2.99
N ARG A 154 20.79 6.55 -4.32
CA ARG A 154 20.78 5.28 -5.06
C ARG A 154 22.04 4.45 -4.78
N ASP A 155 23.18 5.10 -4.62
CA ASP A 155 24.48 4.53 -4.27
C ASP A 155 24.55 3.96 -2.84
N ARG A 156 23.59 4.32 -1.97
CA ARG A 156 23.52 3.86 -0.58
C ARG A 156 22.68 2.61 -0.39
N ILE A 157 22.07 2.09 -1.46
CA ILE A 157 21.40 0.80 -1.43
C ILE A 157 22.46 -0.28 -1.31
N ARG A 158 22.44 -1.01 -0.19
CA ARG A 158 23.32 -2.15 0.08
C ARG A 158 23.31 -3.13 -1.10
N PRO A 159 24.46 -3.71 -1.49
CA PRO A 159 24.54 -4.63 -2.62
C PRO A 159 23.52 -5.77 -2.53
N GLU A 160 23.29 -6.31 -1.34
CA GLU A 160 22.35 -7.42 -1.09
C GLU A 160 20.88 -7.02 -1.30
N ALA A 161 20.58 -5.71 -1.26
CA ALA A 161 19.23 -5.17 -1.42
C ALA A 161 18.96 -4.59 -2.83
N GLN A 162 20.00 -4.55 -3.68
CA GLN A 162 19.84 -4.18 -5.07
C GLN A 162 19.00 -5.27 -5.78
N PRO A 163 18.08 -4.89 -6.68
CA PRO A 163 17.44 -5.87 -7.54
C PRO A 163 18.53 -6.69 -8.24
N PRO A 164 18.35 -8.02 -8.40
CA PRO A 164 19.25 -8.79 -9.24
C PRO A 164 19.32 -8.10 -10.60
N GLN A 165 20.53 -7.66 -10.96
CA GLN A 165 20.74 -7.06 -12.27
C GLN A 165 20.34 -8.13 -13.29
N PRO A 166 19.44 -7.82 -14.25
CA PRO A 166 19.03 -8.79 -15.23
C PRO A 166 20.29 -9.39 -15.85
N ALA A 167 20.40 -10.72 -15.82
CA ALA A 167 21.58 -11.40 -16.31
C ALA A 167 21.90 -10.84 -17.70
N PRO A 168 23.17 -10.47 -17.99
CA PRO A 168 23.54 -9.95 -19.30
C PRO A 168 23.01 -10.95 -20.32
N SER A 169 22.10 -10.47 -21.18
CA SER A 169 21.43 -11.32 -22.16
C SER A 169 22.52 -11.96 -23.00
N THR A 170 22.78 -13.24 -22.78
CA THR A 170 23.68 -13.99 -23.65
C THR A 170 23.08 -13.89 -25.05
N PRO A 171 23.82 -13.41 -26.06
CA PRO A 171 23.29 -13.31 -27.41
C PRO A 171 22.91 -14.72 -27.85
N THR A 172 21.61 -15.02 -27.86
CA THR A 172 21.07 -16.31 -28.27
C THR A 172 21.36 -16.48 -29.75
N THR A 173 22.47 -17.14 -30.04
CA THR A 173 22.89 -17.47 -31.40
C THR A 173 22.19 -18.77 -31.76
N GLY A 174 21.03 -18.67 -32.40
CA GLY A 174 20.28 -19.82 -32.92
C GLY A 174 19.03 -20.13 -32.09
N GLY A 175 17.91 -19.52 -32.44
CA GLY A 175 16.60 -19.85 -31.91
C GLY A 175 15.54 -19.61 -32.97
N THR A 176 14.82 -20.68 -33.30
CA THR A 176 13.59 -20.76 -34.11
C THR A 176 12.71 -19.51 -33.99
N PRO A 177 12.11 -19.01 -35.08
CA PRO A 177 11.30 -17.78 -35.05
C PRO A 177 10.25 -17.84 -33.95
N MET A 178 10.33 -16.91 -33.00
CA MET A 178 9.30 -16.70 -31.98
C MET A 178 7.99 -16.34 -32.67
N ALA A 179 6.89 -16.90 -32.16
CA ALA A 179 5.55 -16.47 -32.48
C ALA A 179 5.48 -14.95 -32.32
N THR A 180 4.95 -14.28 -33.34
CA THR A 180 4.94 -12.83 -33.40
C THR A 180 3.98 -12.28 -32.34
N ASN A 181 4.19 -11.03 -31.91
CA ASN A 181 3.26 -10.35 -31.00
C ASN A 181 1.81 -10.35 -31.54
N ALA A 182 1.62 -10.50 -32.86
CA ALA A 182 0.31 -10.64 -33.48
C ALA A 182 -0.35 -12.00 -33.21
N GLU A 183 0.41 -13.10 -33.14
CA GLU A 183 -0.11 -14.44 -32.80
C GLU A 183 -0.47 -14.54 -31.31
N LEU A 184 0.35 -13.93 -30.45
CA LEU A 184 0.05 -13.79 -29.02
C LEU A 184 -1.19 -12.91 -28.76
N ALA A 185 -1.36 -11.84 -29.52
CA ALA A 185 -2.56 -11.01 -29.45
C ALA A 185 -3.82 -11.76 -29.92
N GLY A 186 -3.72 -12.55 -31.00
CA GLY A 186 -4.83 -13.38 -31.49
C GLY A 186 -5.26 -14.47 -30.49
N GLN A 187 -4.29 -15.13 -29.83
CA GLN A 187 -4.60 -16.10 -28.76
C GLN A 187 -5.25 -15.44 -27.54
N LEU A 188 -4.84 -14.21 -27.18
CA LEU A 188 -5.49 -13.45 -26.11
C LEU A 188 -6.91 -13.01 -26.49
N GLU A 189 -7.14 -12.60 -27.74
CA GLU A 189 -8.48 -12.26 -28.24
C GLU A 189 -9.41 -13.48 -28.26
N GLU A 190 -8.96 -14.65 -28.71
CA GLU A 190 -9.77 -15.88 -28.67
C GLU A 190 -10.14 -16.29 -27.24
N MET A 191 -9.25 -16.09 -26.26
CA MET A 191 -9.56 -16.36 -24.85
C MET A 191 -10.48 -15.31 -24.21
N SER A 192 -10.45 -14.07 -24.68
CA SER A 192 -11.36 -12.99 -24.24
C SER A 192 -12.83 -13.25 -24.61
N HIS A 193 -13.09 -14.16 -25.56
CA HIS A 193 -14.44 -14.54 -25.99
C HIS A 193 -15.05 -15.71 -25.18
N GLY A 194 -14.36 -16.20 -24.15
CA GLY A 194 -14.94 -17.20 -23.26
C GLY A 194 -16.16 -16.63 -22.51
N GLU A 195 -17.34 -17.23 -22.70
CA GLU A 195 -18.64 -16.81 -22.12
C GLU A 195 -18.58 -16.46 -20.62
N HIS A 196 -17.65 -17.07 -19.87
CA HIS A 196 -17.43 -16.82 -18.45
C HIS A 196 -16.84 -15.45 -18.11
N ILE A 197 -15.92 -14.91 -18.93
CA ILE A 197 -15.30 -13.59 -18.67
C ILE A 197 -16.29 -12.47 -19.02
N GLN A 198 -17.05 -12.64 -20.10
CA GLN A 198 -18.08 -11.68 -20.50
C GLN A 198 -19.24 -11.64 -19.49
N GLY A 199 -19.62 -12.79 -18.92
CA GLY A 199 -20.58 -12.86 -17.82
C GLY A 199 -20.09 -12.17 -16.54
N ALA A 200 -18.81 -12.36 -16.18
CA ALA A 200 -18.19 -11.69 -15.05
C ALA A 200 -18.11 -10.16 -15.20
N ALA A 201 -17.69 -9.69 -16.38
CA ALA A 201 -17.62 -8.26 -16.69
C ALA A 201 -19.01 -7.59 -16.70
N SER A 202 -20.01 -8.28 -17.24
CA SER A 202 -21.40 -7.82 -17.21
C SER A 202 -21.95 -7.76 -15.78
N GLY A 203 -21.64 -8.77 -14.95
CA GLY A 203 -22.01 -8.79 -13.53
C GLY A 203 -21.38 -7.66 -12.71
N LEU A 204 -20.11 -7.32 -12.97
CA LEU A 204 -19.44 -6.19 -12.32
C LEU A 204 -20.03 -4.84 -12.74
N THR A 205 -20.34 -4.68 -14.03
CA THR A 205 -20.96 -3.44 -14.54
C THR A 205 -22.36 -3.23 -13.97
N HIS A 206 -23.13 -4.32 -13.82
CA HIS A 206 -24.45 -4.26 -13.19
C HIS A 206 -24.35 -3.87 -11.72
N ALA A 207 -23.43 -4.49 -10.98
CA ALA A 207 -23.23 -4.21 -9.57
C ALA A 207 -22.71 -2.79 -9.28
N ASP A 208 -21.89 -2.22 -10.17
CA ASP A 208 -21.46 -0.81 -10.10
C ASP A 208 -22.66 0.14 -10.25
N THR A 209 -23.56 -0.17 -11.20
CA THR A 209 -24.79 0.59 -11.42
C THR A 209 -25.73 0.53 -10.20
N GLU A 210 -25.90 -0.65 -9.59
CA GLU A 210 -26.70 -0.82 -8.38
C GLU A 210 -26.12 -0.08 -7.17
N LEU A 211 -24.79 -0.10 -7.00
CA LEU A 211 -24.12 0.67 -5.94
C LEU A 211 -24.32 2.17 -6.13
N GLY A 212 -24.24 2.67 -7.36
CA GLY A 212 -24.51 4.08 -7.67
C GLY A 212 -25.92 4.50 -7.28
N LEU A 213 -26.92 3.66 -7.59
CA LEU A 213 -28.32 3.86 -7.22
C LEU A 213 -28.52 3.84 -5.69
N LEU A 214 -27.90 2.90 -4.98
CA LEU A 214 -27.98 2.80 -3.52
C LEU A 214 -27.33 4.00 -2.83
N ALA A 215 -26.18 4.46 -3.34
CA ALA A 215 -25.51 5.64 -2.83
C ALA A 215 -26.36 6.90 -3.01
N GLN A 216 -27.02 7.02 -4.16
CA GLN A 216 -27.92 8.14 -4.45
C GLN A 216 -29.17 8.11 -3.56
N GLN A 217 -29.78 6.94 -3.35
CA GLN A 217 -30.91 6.76 -2.43
C GLN A 217 -30.54 7.13 -0.98
N ALA A 218 -29.36 6.70 -0.52
CA ALA A 218 -28.88 7.04 0.81
C ALA A 218 -28.63 8.56 0.97
N ALA A 219 -28.08 9.20 -0.07
CA ALA A 219 -27.86 10.65 -0.08
C ALA A 219 -29.18 11.43 -0.04
N THR A 220 -30.19 11.01 -0.80
CA THR A 220 -31.52 11.62 -0.78
C THR A 220 -32.17 11.49 0.60
N ALA A 221 -32.18 10.29 1.18
CA ALA A 221 -32.77 10.03 2.51
C ALA A 221 -32.12 10.89 3.62
N LEU A 222 -30.81 11.11 3.54
CA LEU A 222 -30.09 11.98 4.47
C LEU A 222 -30.40 13.47 4.26
N SER A 223 -30.63 13.89 3.02
CA SER A 223 -30.90 15.30 2.68
C SER A 223 -32.32 15.76 3.00
N GLU A 224 -33.30 14.85 2.92
CA GLU A 224 -34.71 15.17 3.11
C GLU A 224 -35.17 15.07 4.57
N GLY A 225 -34.26 14.74 5.50
CA GLY A 225 -34.60 14.61 6.92
C GLY A 225 -35.55 13.44 7.19
N GLU A 226 -35.44 12.37 6.39
CA GLU A 226 -36.30 11.20 6.54
C GLU A 226 -36.12 10.50 7.89
N SER A 227 -37.14 9.74 8.29
CA SER A 227 -37.13 9.00 9.56
C SER A 227 -35.93 8.06 9.66
N ALA A 228 -35.44 7.83 10.89
CA ALA A 228 -34.33 6.90 11.16
C ALA A 228 -34.56 5.49 10.58
N GLN A 229 -35.82 5.10 10.35
CA GLN A 229 -36.19 3.85 9.72
C GLN A 229 -35.85 3.80 8.23
N ALA A 230 -36.01 4.91 7.49
CA ALA A 230 -35.66 5.00 6.07
C ALA A 230 -34.14 4.95 5.88
N VAL A 231 -33.39 5.68 6.70
CA VAL A 231 -31.92 5.63 6.74
C VAL A 231 -31.44 4.21 7.09
N GLY A 232 -32.09 3.56 8.06
CA GLY A 232 -31.80 2.17 8.42
C GLY A 232 -32.03 1.19 7.26
N GLY A 233 -33.10 1.36 6.49
CA GLY A 233 -33.39 0.57 5.29
C GLY A 233 -32.34 0.74 4.19
N ALA A 234 -31.96 1.98 3.89
CA ALA A 234 -30.93 2.28 2.89
C ALA A 234 -29.57 1.65 3.26
N ILE A 235 -29.18 1.71 4.55
CA ILE A 235 -27.95 1.08 5.05
C ILE A 235 -28.00 -0.44 4.91
N GLN A 236 -29.14 -1.07 5.19
CA GLN A 236 -29.29 -2.53 5.04
C GLN A 236 -29.23 -2.96 3.56
N ASN A 237 -29.85 -2.20 2.67
CA ASN A 237 -29.78 -2.47 1.23
C ASN A 237 -28.34 -2.34 0.71
N ALA A 238 -27.61 -1.30 1.13
CA ALA A 238 -26.19 -1.13 0.81
C ALA A 238 -25.33 -2.30 1.32
N ARG A 239 -25.59 -2.80 2.53
CA ARG A 239 -24.89 -3.97 3.09
C ARG A 239 -25.16 -5.23 2.29
N SER A 240 -26.40 -5.45 1.85
CA SER A 240 -26.73 -6.60 1.00
C SER A 240 -25.99 -6.53 -0.34
N GLY A 241 -26.01 -5.37 -1.00
CA GLY A 241 -25.30 -5.19 -2.27
C GLY A 241 -23.78 -5.43 -2.17
N ILE A 242 -23.15 -4.98 -1.08
CA ILE A 242 -21.73 -5.28 -0.82
C ILE A 242 -21.48 -6.79 -0.62
N ALA A 243 -22.39 -7.49 0.06
CA ALA A 243 -22.27 -8.93 0.25
C ALA A 243 -22.40 -9.69 -1.09
N ASP A 244 -23.29 -9.26 -1.96
CA ASP A 244 -23.48 -9.87 -3.29
C ASP A 244 -22.27 -9.63 -4.20
N LEU A 245 -21.72 -8.41 -4.21
CA LEU A 245 -20.46 -8.08 -4.88
C LEU A 245 -19.29 -8.93 -4.42
N THR A 246 -19.19 -9.16 -3.11
CA THR A 246 -18.13 -9.99 -2.54
C THR A 246 -18.22 -11.43 -3.05
N ARG A 247 -19.43 -12.00 -3.16
CA ARG A 247 -19.62 -13.34 -3.75
C ARG A 247 -19.26 -13.38 -5.23
N LEU A 248 -19.58 -12.33 -5.96
CA LEU A 248 -19.28 -12.21 -7.39
C LEU A 248 -17.76 -12.17 -7.62
N LEU A 249 -17.02 -11.39 -6.83
CA LEU A 249 -15.55 -11.35 -6.88
C LEU A 249 -14.90 -12.70 -6.59
N VAL A 250 -15.40 -13.46 -5.62
CA VAL A 250 -14.90 -14.82 -5.34
C VAL A 250 -15.12 -15.74 -6.55
N THR A 251 -16.23 -15.58 -7.26
CA THR A 251 -16.54 -16.37 -8.47
C THR A 251 -15.57 -16.03 -9.60
N VAL A 252 -15.29 -14.74 -9.80
CA VAL A 252 -14.31 -14.27 -10.81
C VAL A 252 -12.90 -14.78 -10.48
N GLN A 253 -12.48 -14.68 -9.22
CA GLN A 253 -11.17 -15.17 -8.79
C GLN A 253 -11.02 -16.66 -9.10
N LYS A 254 -12.04 -17.46 -8.75
CA LYS A 254 -12.03 -18.91 -9.03
C LYS A 254 -11.94 -19.20 -10.54
N ALA A 255 -12.68 -18.48 -11.37
CA ALA A 255 -12.63 -18.64 -12.81
C ALA A 255 -11.23 -18.32 -13.39
N LEU A 256 -10.54 -17.31 -12.84
CA LEU A 256 -9.17 -16.97 -13.22
C LEU A 256 -8.17 -18.05 -12.77
N GLU A 257 -8.32 -18.59 -11.57
CA GLU A 257 -7.51 -19.69 -11.06
C GLU A 257 -7.66 -20.95 -11.93
N ASP A 258 -8.90 -21.30 -12.30
CA ASP A 258 -9.20 -22.43 -13.19
C ASP A 258 -8.60 -22.25 -14.59
N ALA A 259 -8.69 -21.03 -15.14
CA ALA A 259 -8.05 -20.69 -16.42
C ALA A 259 -6.52 -20.81 -16.35
N ALA A 260 -5.91 -20.31 -15.27
CA ALA A 260 -4.46 -20.40 -15.04
C ALA A 260 -3.98 -21.86 -14.82
N ALA A 261 -4.83 -22.71 -14.24
CA ALA A 261 -4.54 -24.13 -14.12
C ALA A 261 -4.54 -24.84 -15.49
N LYS A 262 -5.53 -24.53 -16.36
CA LYS A 262 -5.59 -25.06 -17.73
C LYS A 262 -4.39 -24.65 -18.57
N MET A 263 -3.95 -23.39 -18.47
CA MET A 263 -2.76 -22.90 -19.20
C MET A 263 -1.47 -23.64 -18.83
N ARG A 264 -1.37 -24.21 -17.64
CA ARG A 264 -0.18 -24.98 -17.22
C ARG A 264 -0.12 -26.41 -17.78
N GLN A 265 -1.19 -26.87 -18.42
CA GLN A 265 -1.29 -28.23 -18.97
C GLN A 265 -1.00 -28.30 -20.48
N VAL A 266 -0.79 -27.15 -21.13
CA VAL A 266 -0.46 -27.01 -22.56
C VAL A 266 1.02 -26.68 -22.70
#